data_AF-A0A4J1ZJM9-F1
#
_entry.id   AF-A0A4J1ZJM9-F1
#
_cell.length_a   1.000
_cell.length_b   1.000
_cell.length_c   1.000
_cell.angle_alpha   90.00
_cell.angle_beta   90.00
_cell.angle_gamma   90.00
#
_symmetry.space_group_name_H-M   'P 1'
#
loop_
_entity.id
_entity.type
_entity.pdbx_description
1 polymer ?
#
loop_
_entity_poly.entity_id
_entity_poly.type
_entity_poly.pdbx_seq_one_letter_code
_entity_poly.pdbx_strand_id
1 'polypeptide(L)'
;MEKGRHIVSLTQRLFNIKVDLIRELQGLQYQEDQFARAYRQQLVSELQGRIESLNELDFRVRMVLDTVYSYRKLESWQNLTAVTSETIQKNLSPLLFDEDKEDEMARRFDLWLLHIQLGQLTAKSSTVHISQVMKTARALSAIGNIPQVFEQAEIIRKVQEPEFWKEVNLSDLEKIRLAIRDLLQFLDKTDRKPYYVNFEDRILSTVHETTAFLQVNDLRSYNEKVEHYLKTHLDEESISKLYHNKKLTSDDMLALEKLLWEKLGSKADYQSHYENKAIPRLVREIIGLDRESANRIFSKFLSDENLNARQISFVKLIVDYIVENGFLETKVLTQEPFKSYGSVQLLFQHQLPVLRNIVQIIELINNRAGEAA
;
A
#
# COMPACT_ATOMS: atom_id res chain seq x y z
N MET A 1 -19.10 -23.51 16.35
CA MET A 1 -18.30 -24.04 15.23
C MET A 1 -17.73 -22.86 14.47
N GLU A 2 -16.51 -22.46 14.82
CA GLU A 2 -15.77 -21.43 14.08
C GLU A 2 -15.59 -21.89 12.64
N LYS A 3 -16.02 -21.06 11.69
CA LYS A 3 -15.46 -21.13 10.33
C LYS A 3 -14.04 -20.57 10.44
N GLY A 4 -13.06 -21.44 10.63
CA GLY A 4 -11.65 -21.05 10.49
C GLY A 4 -11.49 -20.26 9.18
N ARG A 5 -10.66 -19.20 9.20
CA ARG A 5 -10.34 -18.42 7.99
C ARG A 5 -9.92 -19.40 6.90
N HIS A 6 -10.81 -19.66 5.95
CA HIS A 6 -10.53 -20.54 4.84
C HIS A 6 -9.55 -19.81 3.92
N ILE A 7 -8.25 -20.02 4.13
CA ILE A 7 -7.21 -19.47 3.27
C ILE A 7 -7.35 -20.16 1.92
N VAL A 8 -7.86 -19.42 0.93
CA VAL A 8 -8.06 -19.90 -0.43
C VAL A 8 -6.68 -20.11 -1.06
N SER A 9 -6.40 -21.33 -1.53
CA SER A 9 -5.10 -21.67 -2.12
C SER A 9 -4.85 -20.87 -3.41
N LEU A 10 -3.58 -20.75 -3.82
CA LEU A 10 -3.24 -20.06 -5.07
C LEU A 10 -3.93 -20.72 -6.28
N THR A 11 -3.97 -22.05 -6.30
CA THR A 11 -4.69 -22.85 -7.30
C THR A 11 -6.18 -22.55 -7.31
N GLN A 12 -6.82 -22.46 -6.14
CA GLN A 12 -8.23 -22.10 -6.02
C GLN A 12 -8.49 -20.68 -6.54
N ARG A 13 -7.62 -19.72 -6.23
CA ARG A 13 -7.72 -18.35 -6.73
C ARG A 13 -7.59 -18.28 -8.24
N LEU A 14 -6.64 -19.02 -8.83
CA LEU A 14 -6.47 -19.13 -10.27
C LEU A 14 -7.68 -19.76 -10.96
N PHE A 15 -8.28 -20.78 -10.35
CA PHE A 15 -9.51 -21.37 -10.87
C PHE A 15 -10.66 -20.36 -10.84
N ASN A 16 -10.85 -19.68 -9.70
CA ASN A 16 -11.96 -18.74 -9.54
C ASN A 16 -11.89 -17.58 -10.53
N ILE A 17 -10.70 -17.00 -10.73
CA ILE A 17 -10.53 -15.88 -11.67
C ILE A 17 -10.79 -16.32 -13.12
N LYS A 18 -10.42 -17.56 -13.50
CA LYS A 18 -10.72 -18.10 -14.82
C LYS A 18 -12.22 -18.30 -15.04
N VAL A 19 -12.95 -18.75 -14.01
CA VAL A 19 -14.42 -18.85 -14.06
C VAL A 19 -15.05 -17.48 -14.27
N ASP A 20 -14.58 -16.46 -13.55
CA ASP A 20 -15.06 -15.08 -13.73
C ASP A 20 -14.75 -14.56 -15.14
N LEU A 21 -13.54 -14.82 -15.68
CA LEU A 21 -13.19 -14.45 -17.05
C LEU A 21 -14.08 -15.13 -18.09
N ILE A 22 -14.35 -16.44 -17.96
CA ILE A 22 -15.25 -17.17 -18.88
C ILE A 22 -16.65 -16.55 -18.87
N ARG A 23 -17.13 -16.13 -17.70
CA ARG A 23 -18.41 -15.44 -17.56
C ARG A 23 -18.39 -14.08 -18.26
N GLU A 24 -17.41 -13.22 -17.99
CA GLU A 24 -17.39 -11.88 -18.61
C GLU A 24 -17.20 -11.94 -20.13
N LEU A 25 -16.41 -12.89 -20.64
CA LEU A 25 -16.19 -13.10 -22.07
C LEU A 25 -17.41 -13.67 -22.82
N GLN A 26 -18.51 -14.00 -22.13
CA GLN A 26 -19.75 -14.44 -22.79
C GLN A 26 -20.55 -13.28 -23.42
N GLY A 27 -20.20 -12.02 -23.10
CA GLY A 27 -20.86 -10.84 -23.66
C GLY A 27 -20.73 -10.76 -25.19
N LEU A 28 -21.77 -10.26 -25.86
CA LEU A 28 -21.86 -10.20 -27.33
C LEU A 28 -20.63 -9.55 -27.98
N GLN A 29 -20.18 -8.42 -27.43
CA GLN A 29 -19.00 -7.68 -27.90
C GLN A 29 -17.71 -8.51 -27.95
N TYR A 30 -17.59 -9.52 -27.08
CA TYR A 30 -16.43 -10.41 -27.02
C TYR A 30 -16.63 -11.69 -27.85
N GLN A 31 -17.86 -11.97 -28.30
CA GLN A 31 -18.13 -13.06 -29.23
C GLN A 31 -17.87 -12.65 -30.69
N GLU A 32 -17.93 -11.34 -30.97
CA GLU A 32 -17.54 -10.75 -32.26
C GLU A 32 -16.02 -10.71 -32.44
N ASP A 33 -15.27 -10.53 -31.36
CA ASP A 33 -13.81 -10.60 -31.37
C ASP A 33 -13.33 -12.07 -31.44
N GLN A 34 -12.66 -12.40 -32.55
CA GLN A 34 -12.10 -13.74 -32.79
C GLN A 34 -11.13 -14.17 -31.68
N PHE A 35 -10.29 -13.26 -31.18
CA PHE A 35 -9.31 -13.58 -30.15
C PHE A 35 -10.00 -13.87 -28.82
N ALA A 36 -10.90 -12.98 -28.39
CA ALA A 36 -11.63 -13.14 -27.13
C ALA A 36 -12.47 -14.44 -27.11
N ARG A 37 -13.12 -14.78 -28.24
CA ARG A 37 -13.85 -16.04 -28.40
C ARG A 37 -12.95 -17.27 -28.28
N ALA A 38 -11.81 -17.27 -28.97
CA ALA A 38 -10.85 -18.38 -28.90
C ALA A 38 -10.26 -18.54 -27.50
N TYR A 39 -9.92 -17.42 -26.85
CA TYR A 39 -9.39 -17.40 -25.49
C TYR A 39 -10.41 -17.94 -24.47
N ARG A 40 -11.69 -17.54 -24.59
CA ARG A 40 -12.76 -18.11 -23.77
C ARG A 40 -12.87 -19.63 -23.94
N GLN A 41 -12.82 -20.12 -25.18
CA GLN A 41 -12.91 -21.55 -25.46
C GLN A 41 -11.72 -22.31 -24.86
N GLN A 42 -10.51 -21.76 -24.95
CA GLN A 42 -9.32 -22.32 -24.32
C GLN A 42 -9.47 -22.43 -22.80
N LEU A 43 -9.94 -21.37 -22.13
CA LEU A 43 -10.18 -21.38 -20.68
C LEU A 43 -11.23 -22.42 -20.27
N VAL A 44 -12.33 -22.53 -21.02
CA VAL A 44 -13.37 -23.55 -20.79
C VAL A 44 -12.79 -24.95 -20.91
N SER A 45 -12.06 -25.25 -21.99
CA SER A 45 -11.44 -26.56 -22.20
C SER A 45 -10.42 -26.90 -21.11
N GLU A 46 -9.65 -25.92 -20.64
CA GLU A 46 -8.72 -26.13 -19.53
C GLU A 46 -9.45 -26.50 -18.22
N LEU A 47 -10.48 -25.73 -17.85
CA LEU A 47 -11.23 -25.99 -16.61
C LEU A 47 -12.01 -27.30 -16.67
N GLN A 48 -12.64 -27.59 -17.82
CA GLN A 48 -13.36 -28.84 -18.04
C GLN A 48 -12.40 -30.04 -17.93
N GLY A 49 -11.27 -30.03 -18.64
CA GLY A 49 -10.30 -31.12 -18.59
C GLY A 49 -9.78 -31.38 -17.18
N ARG A 50 -9.64 -30.31 -16.38
CA ARG A 50 -9.28 -30.41 -14.96
C ARG A 50 -10.36 -31.08 -14.13
N ILE A 51 -11.64 -30.77 -14.37
CA ILE A 51 -12.78 -31.39 -13.67
C ILE A 51 -12.98 -32.84 -14.12
N GLU A 52 -12.72 -33.17 -15.37
CA GLU A 52 -12.73 -34.55 -15.88
C GLU A 52 -11.65 -35.40 -15.22
N SER A 53 -10.47 -34.82 -14.96
CA SER A 53 -9.36 -35.50 -14.28
C SER A 53 -9.59 -35.80 -12.80
N LEU A 54 -10.65 -35.25 -12.18
CA LEU A 54 -10.94 -35.46 -10.77
C LEU A 54 -11.32 -36.91 -10.49
N ASN A 55 -10.68 -37.49 -9.47
CA ASN A 55 -10.97 -38.84 -9.02
C ASN A 55 -12.31 -38.91 -8.28
N GLU A 56 -13.29 -39.62 -8.86
CA GLU A 56 -14.63 -39.82 -8.28
C GLU A 56 -14.63 -40.61 -6.97
N LEU A 57 -13.58 -41.38 -6.70
CA LEU A 57 -13.44 -42.13 -5.46
C LEU A 57 -13.00 -41.25 -4.28
N ASP A 58 -12.50 -40.03 -4.54
CA ASP A 58 -12.16 -39.08 -3.48
C ASP A 58 -13.43 -38.64 -2.74
N PHE A 59 -13.41 -38.78 -1.42
CA PHE A 59 -14.51 -38.40 -0.55
C PHE A 59 -14.99 -36.96 -0.77
N ARG A 60 -14.07 -36.02 -1.01
CA ARG A 60 -14.40 -34.59 -1.24
C ARG A 60 -15.18 -34.42 -2.54
N VAL A 61 -14.79 -35.14 -3.59
CA VAL A 61 -15.48 -35.15 -4.90
C VAL A 61 -16.87 -35.77 -4.74
N ARG A 62 -17.00 -36.85 -3.97
CA ARG A 62 -18.29 -37.50 -3.70
C ARG A 62 -19.29 -36.59 -2.97
N MET A 63 -18.84 -35.67 -2.13
CA MET A 63 -19.71 -34.72 -1.43
C MET A 63 -20.39 -33.70 -2.36
N VAL A 64 -19.80 -33.45 -3.55
CA VAL A 64 -20.30 -32.47 -4.52
C VAL A 64 -20.45 -33.06 -5.93
N LEU A 65 -20.71 -34.37 -5.99
CA LEU A 65 -20.71 -35.19 -7.20
C LEU A 65 -21.65 -34.63 -8.28
N ASP A 66 -22.84 -34.16 -7.90
CA ASP A 66 -23.82 -33.57 -8.81
C ASP A 66 -23.28 -32.34 -9.55
N THR A 67 -22.55 -31.47 -8.83
CA THR A 67 -21.89 -30.30 -9.44
C THR A 67 -20.77 -30.75 -10.39
N VAL A 68 -19.98 -31.75 -10.01
CA VAL A 68 -18.89 -32.29 -10.84
C VAL A 68 -19.44 -32.87 -12.15
N TYR A 69 -20.48 -33.71 -12.09
CA TYR A 69 -21.10 -34.30 -13.28
C TYR A 69 -21.74 -33.26 -14.20
N SER A 70 -22.33 -32.20 -13.62
CA SER A 70 -22.90 -31.10 -14.39
C SER A 70 -21.82 -30.37 -15.19
N TYR A 71 -20.70 -30.00 -14.56
CA TYR A 71 -19.64 -29.21 -15.20
C TYR A 71 -18.57 -30.02 -15.92
N ARG A 72 -18.70 -31.35 -15.99
CA ARG A 72 -17.98 -32.18 -16.98
C ARG A 72 -18.54 -31.98 -18.39
N LYS A 73 -19.81 -31.60 -18.50
CA LYS A 73 -20.48 -31.36 -19.79
C LYS A 73 -20.14 -29.98 -20.33
N LEU A 74 -19.72 -29.90 -21.59
CA LEU A 74 -19.32 -28.64 -22.22
C LEU A 74 -20.51 -27.67 -22.36
N GLU A 75 -21.73 -28.20 -22.47
CA GLU A 75 -22.97 -27.41 -22.55
C GLU A 75 -23.16 -26.52 -21.31
N SER A 76 -22.79 -27.01 -20.12
CA SER A 76 -22.92 -26.27 -18.86
C SER A 76 -21.99 -25.06 -18.76
N TRP A 77 -20.98 -24.96 -19.63
CA TRP A 77 -20.08 -23.81 -19.73
C TRP A 77 -20.51 -22.77 -20.76
N GLN A 78 -21.56 -23.02 -21.54
CA GLN A 78 -21.99 -22.08 -22.58
C GLN A 78 -22.58 -20.81 -21.98
N ASN A 79 -23.38 -20.94 -20.91
CA ASN A 79 -24.05 -19.81 -20.25
C ASN A 79 -23.76 -19.82 -18.75
N LEU A 80 -22.85 -18.95 -18.30
CA LEU A 80 -22.55 -18.79 -16.88
C LEU A 80 -23.29 -17.57 -16.33
N THR A 81 -24.09 -17.79 -15.30
CA THR A 81 -24.68 -16.73 -14.47
C THR A 81 -23.80 -16.45 -13.25
N ALA A 82 -24.08 -15.36 -12.53
CA ALA A 82 -23.40 -15.07 -11.27
C ALA A 82 -23.59 -16.21 -10.24
N VAL A 83 -24.80 -16.76 -10.16
CA VAL A 83 -25.16 -17.85 -9.23
C VAL A 83 -24.43 -19.15 -9.57
N THR A 84 -24.38 -19.52 -10.86
CA THR A 84 -23.65 -20.72 -11.30
C THR A 84 -22.15 -20.56 -11.11
N SER A 85 -21.59 -19.36 -11.34
CA SER A 85 -20.17 -19.07 -11.11
C SER A 85 -19.80 -19.21 -9.63
N GLU A 86 -20.61 -18.65 -8.72
CA GLU A 86 -20.41 -18.79 -7.27
C GLU A 86 -20.51 -20.27 -6.84
N THR A 87 -21.45 -21.03 -7.41
CA THR A 87 -21.60 -22.46 -7.15
C THR A 87 -20.37 -23.25 -7.59
N ILE A 88 -19.84 -22.97 -8.80
CA ILE A 88 -18.60 -23.56 -9.31
C ILE A 88 -17.43 -23.22 -8.38
N GLN A 89 -17.27 -21.95 -8.02
CA GLN A 89 -16.17 -21.48 -7.18
C GLN A 89 -16.24 -22.06 -5.76
N LYS A 90 -17.44 -22.25 -5.21
CA LYS A 90 -17.63 -22.82 -3.87
C LYS A 90 -17.43 -24.33 -3.83
N ASN A 91 -17.91 -25.05 -4.83
CA ASN A 91 -17.95 -26.51 -4.81
C ASN A 91 -16.75 -27.15 -5.51
N LEU A 92 -16.30 -26.59 -6.64
CA LEU A 92 -15.26 -27.20 -7.48
C LEU A 92 -13.87 -26.66 -7.16
N SER A 93 -13.73 -25.37 -6.86
CA SER A 93 -12.43 -24.78 -6.49
C SER A 93 -11.74 -25.56 -5.36
N PRO A 94 -12.42 -25.92 -4.25
CA PRO A 94 -11.78 -26.63 -3.14
C PRO A 94 -11.29 -28.04 -3.47
N LEU A 95 -11.76 -28.64 -4.56
CA LEU A 95 -11.33 -29.97 -5.00
C LEU A 95 -9.99 -29.93 -5.74
N LEU A 96 -9.53 -28.75 -6.13
CA LEU A 96 -8.31 -28.57 -6.90
C LEU A 96 -7.11 -28.47 -5.96
N PHE A 97 -6.37 -29.57 -5.91
CA PHE A 97 -5.06 -29.64 -5.28
C PHE A 97 -4.03 -29.85 -6.39
N ASP A 98 -3.07 -28.94 -6.49
CA ASP A 98 -1.90 -29.17 -7.34
C ASP A 98 -0.84 -29.89 -6.52
N GLU A 99 -0.33 -31.00 -7.07
CA GLU A 99 0.95 -31.55 -6.66
C GLU A 99 2.06 -30.59 -7.10
N ASP A 100 3.02 -30.33 -6.22
CA ASP A 100 4.05 -29.28 -6.27
C ASP A 100 5.02 -29.33 -7.46
N LYS A 101 4.54 -29.20 -8.70
CA LYS A 101 5.37 -29.32 -9.90
C LYS A 101 5.71 -27.99 -10.56
N GLU A 102 4.91 -26.95 -10.33
CA GLU A 102 5.09 -25.67 -10.99
C GLU A 102 5.60 -24.58 -10.05
N ASP A 103 6.41 -23.65 -10.58
CA ASP A 103 6.94 -22.55 -9.78
C ASP A 103 5.81 -21.69 -9.16
N GLU A 104 5.95 -21.40 -7.86
CA GLU A 104 4.97 -20.59 -7.13
C GLU A 104 4.92 -19.17 -7.69
N MET A 105 6.08 -18.64 -8.12
CA MET A 105 6.18 -17.28 -8.66
C MET A 105 5.46 -17.15 -10.00
N ALA A 106 5.62 -18.13 -10.90
CA ALA A 106 4.90 -18.23 -12.17
C ALA A 106 3.38 -18.19 -11.97
N ARG A 107 2.86 -19.01 -11.05
CA ARG A 107 1.43 -19.07 -10.73
C ARG A 107 0.90 -17.77 -10.13
N ARG A 108 1.70 -17.05 -9.33
CA ARG A 108 1.34 -15.73 -8.79
C ARG A 108 1.30 -14.67 -9.89
N PHE A 109 2.24 -14.72 -10.82
CA PHE A 109 2.30 -13.80 -11.94
C PHE A 109 1.10 -13.97 -12.88
N ASP A 110 0.71 -15.21 -13.18
CA ASP A 110 -0.54 -15.46 -13.90
C ASP A 110 -1.73 -14.82 -13.21
N LEU A 111 -1.83 -15.01 -11.89
CA LEU A 111 -2.96 -14.49 -11.13
C LEU A 111 -3.04 -12.97 -11.26
N TRP A 112 -1.91 -12.26 -11.24
CA TRP A 112 -1.88 -10.81 -11.45
C TRP A 112 -2.36 -10.42 -12.84
N LEU A 113 -1.91 -11.10 -13.90
CA LEU A 113 -2.36 -10.80 -15.25
C LEU A 113 -3.83 -11.14 -15.47
N LEU A 114 -4.33 -12.27 -14.96
CA LEU A 114 -5.75 -12.64 -15.04
C LEU A 114 -6.62 -11.63 -14.29
N HIS A 115 -6.15 -11.08 -13.16
CA HIS A 115 -6.84 -9.97 -12.47
C HIS A 115 -6.83 -8.68 -13.29
N ILE A 116 -5.76 -8.38 -14.03
CA ILE A 116 -5.71 -7.22 -14.92
C ILE A 116 -6.71 -7.40 -16.07
N GLN A 117 -6.71 -8.57 -16.71
CA GLN A 117 -7.67 -8.92 -17.75
C GLN A 117 -9.12 -8.76 -17.24
N LEU A 118 -9.45 -9.33 -16.07
CA LEU A 118 -10.80 -9.19 -15.51
C LEU A 118 -11.14 -7.73 -15.16
N GLY A 119 -10.16 -6.98 -14.65
CA GLY A 119 -10.32 -5.55 -14.35
C GLY A 119 -10.68 -4.73 -15.58
N GLN A 120 -10.07 -5.03 -16.74
CA GLN A 120 -10.43 -4.40 -18.01
C GLN A 120 -11.86 -4.73 -18.43
N LEU A 121 -12.27 -6.00 -18.32
CA LEU A 121 -13.62 -6.44 -18.70
C LEU A 121 -14.71 -5.84 -17.79
N THR A 122 -14.39 -5.62 -16.51
CA THR A 122 -15.34 -5.16 -15.48
C THR A 122 -15.20 -3.68 -15.11
N ALA A 123 -14.34 -2.93 -15.81
CA ALA A 123 -13.97 -1.54 -15.52
C ALA A 123 -13.49 -1.30 -14.06
N LYS A 124 -12.85 -2.31 -13.45
CA LYS A 124 -12.28 -2.23 -12.10
C LYS A 124 -10.79 -1.88 -12.16
N SER A 125 -10.33 -1.10 -11.18
CA SER A 125 -8.92 -0.73 -11.06
C SER A 125 -8.05 -1.95 -10.74
N SER A 126 -7.07 -2.22 -11.61
CA SER A 126 -6.06 -3.28 -11.43
C SER A 126 -4.65 -2.72 -11.18
N THR A 127 -4.55 -1.48 -10.72
CA THR A 127 -3.29 -0.74 -10.48
C THR A 127 -2.29 -1.47 -9.60
N VAL A 128 -2.75 -2.15 -8.54
CA VAL A 128 -1.89 -2.95 -7.65
C VAL A 128 -1.23 -4.10 -8.41
N HIS A 129 -2.00 -4.83 -9.21
CA HIS A 129 -1.50 -5.95 -10.01
C HIS A 129 -0.55 -5.46 -11.10
N ILE A 130 -0.87 -4.34 -11.76
CA ILE A 130 0.01 -3.70 -12.76
C ILE A 130 1.36 -3.34 -12.11
N SER A 131 1.33 -2.73 -10.93
CA SER A 131 2.56 -2.38 -10.19
C SER A 131 3.42 -3.61 -9.90
N GLN A 132 2.82 -4.74 -9.50
CA GLN A 132 3.56 -5.98 -9.25
C GLN A 132 4.16 -6.55 -10.54
N VAL A 133 3.41 -6.55 -11.64
CA VAL A 133 3.92 -6.98 -12.95
C VAL A 133 5.10 -6.11 -13.40
N MET A 134 4.99 -4.78 -13.25
CA MET A 134 6.09 -3.85 -13.55
C MET A 134 7.33 -4.09 -12.69
N LYS A 135 7.16 -4.38 -11.39
CA LYS A 135 8.27 -4.73 -10.48
C LYS A 135 8.98 -6.01 -10.93
N THR A 136 8.22 -7.05 -11.29
CA THR A 136 8.77 -8.29 -11.81
C THR A 136 9.52 -8.07 -13.13
N ALA A 137 8.96 -7.27 -14.04
CA ALA A 137 9.63 -6.92 -15.29
C ALA A 137 10.96 -6.17 -15.06
N ARG A 138 11.01 -5.25 -14.09
CA ARG A 138 12.26 -4.58 -13.68
C ARG A 138 13.29 -5.56 -13.13
N ALA A 139 12.86 -6.52 -12.30
CA ALA A 139 13.74 -7.54 -11.76
C ALA A 139 14.33 -8.43 -12.88
N LEU A 140 13.52 -8.83 -13.86
CA LEU A 140 13.99 -9.56 -15.04
C LEU A 140 14.94 -8.73 -15.89
N SER A 141 14.67 -7.43 -16.05
CA SER A 141 15.55 -6.53 -16.79
C SER A 141 16.94 -6.42 -16.17
N ALA A 142 17.09 -6.62 -14.86
CA ALA A 142 18.39 -6.60 -14.19
C ALA A 142 19.25 -7.85 -14.50
N ILE A 143 18.61 -8.97 -14.87
CA ILE A 143 19.26 -10.23 -15.25
C ILE A 143 19.25 -10.45 -16.77
N GLY A 144 19.34 -9.37 -17.56
CA GLY A 144 19.36 -9.41 -19.02
C GLY A 144 20.59 -10.07 -19.64
N ASN A 145 21.54 -10.57 -18.84
CA ASN A 145 22.66 -11.40 -19.30
C ASN A 145 22.25 -12.83 -19.67
N ILE A 146 21.06 -13.28 -19.24
CA ILE A 146 20.52 -14.60 -19.58
C ILE A 146 19.93 -14.56 -21.00
N PRO A 147 20.35 -15.46 -21.93
CA PRO A 147 19.88 -15.43 -23.33
C PRO A 147 18.35 -15.48 -23.48
N GLN A 148 17.67 -16.32 -22.70
CA GLN A 148 16.21 -16.46 -22.73
C GLN A 148 15.49 -15.18 -22.28
N VAL A 149 16.08 -14.44 -21.33
CA VAL A 149 15.55 -13.14 -20.88
C VAL A 149 15.80 -12.08 -21.95
N PHE A 150 16.97 -12.10 -22.58
CA PHE A 150 17.33 -11.18 -23.65
C PHE A 150 16.42 -11.34 -24.89
N GLU A 151 16.03 -12.56 -25.25
CA GLU A 151 15.07 -12.82 -26.33
C GLU A 151 13.73 -12.12 -26.11
N GLN A 152 13.29 -11.99 -24.85
CA GLN A 152 12.04 -11.32 -24.48
C GLN A 152 12.23 -9.87 -24.03
N ALA A 153 13.40 -9.27 -24.25
CA ALA A 153 13.75 -7.93 -23.78
C ALA A 153 12.78 -6.85 -24.27
N GLU A 154 12.26 -6.98 -25.50
CA GLU A 154 11.29 -6.03 -26.03
C GLU A 154 9.99 -6.02 -25.22
N ILE A 155 9.46 -7.19 -24.89
CA ILE A 155 8.25 -7.35 -24.08
C ILE A 155 8.52 -6.84 -22.66
N ILE A 156 9.66 -7.21 -22.08
CA ILE A 156 10.07 -6.77 -20.73
C ILE A 156 10.16 -5.24 -20.66
N ARG A 157 10.64 -4.57 -21.72
CA ARG A 157 10.71 -3.10 -21.78
C ARG A 157 9.32 -2.48 -21.91
N LYS A 158 8.49 -2.97 -22.83
CA LYS A 158 7.10 -2.48 -23.03
C LYS A 158 6.27 -2.54 -21.74
N VAL A 159 6.38 -3.65 -21.00
CA VAL A 159 5.65 -3.86 -19.73
C VAL A 159 6.03 -2.84 -18.65
N GLN A 160 7.23 -2.25 -18.71
CA GLN A 160 7.70 -1.26 -17.76
C GLN A 160 7.19 0.17 -18.05
N GLU A 161 6.65 0.42 -19.23
CA GLU A 161 6.15 1.74 -19.64
C GLU A 161 4.72 1.93 -19.09
N PRO A 162 4.45 2.97 -18.26
CA PRO A 162 3.11 3.22 -17.74
C PRO A 162 2.05 3.47 -18.81
N GLU A 163 2.46 4.07 -19.93
CA GLU A 163 1.60 4.40 -21.07
C GLU A 163 1.04 3.15 -21.74
N PHE A 164 1.83 2.08 -21.82
CA PHE A 164 1.41 0.80 -22.40
C PHE A 164 0.13 0.26 -21.74
N TRP A 165 0.02 0.40 -20.41
CA TRP A 165 -1.12 -0.10 -19.65
C TRP A 165 -2.43 0.65 -19.88
N LYS A 166 -2.40 1.83 -20.51
CA LYS A 166 -3.61 2.60 -20.84
C LYS A 166 -4.35 2.04 -22.06
N GLU A 167 -3.62 1.43 -22.99
CA GLU A 167 -4.15 0.95 -24.28
C GLU A 167 -3.99 -0.57 -24.48
N VAL A 168 -3.51 -1.29 -23.46
CA VAL A 168 -3.26 -2.73 -23.57
C VAL A 168 -4.55 -3.51 -23.81
N ASN A 169 -4.53 -4.42 -24.78
CA ASN A 169 -5.66 -5.30 -25.10
C ASN A 169 -5.49 -6.70 -24.46
N LEU A 170 -6.55 -7.51 -24.52
CA LEU A 170 -6.56 -8.88 -23.97
C LEU A 170 -5.47 -9.77 -24.59
N SER A 171 -5.20 -9.60 -25.90
CA SER A 171 -4.19 -10.37 -26.62
C SER A 171 -2.78 -10.07 -26.14
N ASP A 172 -2.48 -8.81 -25.89
CA ASP A 172 -1.16 -8.37 -25.42
C ASP A 172 -0.93 -8.82 -23.98
N LEU A 173 -1.97 -8.79 -23.12
CA LEU A 173 -1.87 -9.35 -21.77
C LEU A 173 -1.56 -10.86 -21.79
N GLU A 174 -2.17 -11.62 -22.69
CA GLU A 174 -1.90 -13.06 -22.81
C GLU A 174 -0.50 -13.34 -23.38
N LYS A 175 -0.04 -12.55 -24.36
CA LYS A 175 1.34 -12.63 -24.85
C LYS A 175 2.35 -12.36 -23.74
N ILE A 176 2.12 -11.33 -22.92
CA ILE A 176 2.97 -11.02 -21.76
C ILE A 176 2.98 -12.18 -20.77
N ARG A 177 1.82 -12.79 -20.50
CA ARG A 177 1.69 -13.93 -19.60
C ARG A 177 2.60 -15.08 -20.02
N LEU A 178 2.48 -15.49 -21.28
CA LEU A 178 3.25 -16.61 -21.83
C LEU A 178 4.74 -16.29 -21.92
N ALA A 179 5.11 -15.08 -22.35
CA ALA A 179 6.52 -14.70 -22.53
C ALA A 179 7.29 -14.57 -21.21
N ILE A 180 6.65 -14.07 -20.14
CA ILE A 180 7.33 -13.79 -18.88
C ILE A 180 7.27 -14.98 -17.91
N ARG A 181 6.20 -15.79 -17.93
CA ARG A 181 5.99 -16.91 -16.99
C ARG A 181 7.22 -17.80 -16.85
N ASP A 182 7.79 -18.24 -17.96
CA ASP A 182 8.91 -19.19 -18.00
C ASP A 182 10.24 -18.55 -17.57
N LEU A 183 10.32 -17.22 -17.58
CA LEU A 183 11.50 -16.47 -17.14
C LEU A 183 11.54 -16.28 -15.63
N LEU A 184 10.41 -16.46 -14.93
CA LEU A 184 10.34 -16.24 -13.49
C LEU A 184 11.16 -17.24 -12.68
N GLN A 185 11.46 -18.40 -13.26
CA GLN A 185 12.36 -19.40 -12.66
C GLN A 185 13.79 -18.85 -12.44
N PHE A 186 14.19 -17.82 -13.18
CA PHE A 186 15.51 -17.19 -13.06
C PHE A 186 15.57 -16.10 -11.98
N LEU A 187 14.42 -15.69 -11.43
CA LEU A 187 14.41 -14.79 -10.29
C LEU A 187 14.68 -15.61 -9.03
N ASP A 188 15.82 -15.36 -8.40
CA ASP A 188 16.21 -16.04 -7.17
C ASP A 188 15.07 -16.04 -6.14
N LYS A 189 14.74 -17.23 -5.64
CA LYS A 189 13.84 -17.38 -4.51
C LYS A 189 14.56 -16.78 -3.31
N THR A 190 14.21 -15.53 -2.98
CA THR A 190 14.82 -14.82 -1.84
C THR A 190 14.77 -15.75 -0.64
N ASP A 191 15.95 -16.02 -0.09
CA ASP A 191 16.18 -16.95 1.01
C ASP A 191 15.24 -16.59 2.17
N ARG A 192 14.13 -17.33 2.30
CA ARG A 192 13.09 -17.02 3.28
C ARG A 192 13.66 -17.38 4.64
N LYS A 193 14.11 -16.39 5.42
CA LYS A 193 14.51 -16.59 6.82
C LYS A 193 13.36 -17.29 7.56
N PRO A 194 13.55 -18.50 8.11
CA PRO A 194 12.48 -19.18 8.83
C PRO A 194 12.13 -18.38 10.08
N TYR A 195 10.87 -17.92 10.16
CA TYR A 195 10.32 -17.33 11.38
C TYR A 195 9.70 -18.45 12.21
N TYR A 196 10.33 -18.77 13.33
CA TYR A 196 9.71 -19.62 14.35
C TYR A 196 8.75 -18.77 15.18
N VAL A 197 7.44 -18.98 14.98
CA VAL A 197 6.41 -18.37 15.82
C VAL A 197 5.86 -19.47 16.72
N ASN A 198 6.14 -19.36 18.02
CA ASN A 198 5.53 -20.21 19.04
C ASN A 198 4.21 -19.57 19.46
N PHE A 199 3.07 -20.17 19.11
CA PHE A 199 1.76 -19.68 19.50
C PHE A 199 1.36 -20.35 20.82
N GLU A 200 1.34 -19.59 21.91
CA GLU A 200 0.63 -19.99 23.13
C GLU A 200 -0.83 -19.54 23.01
N ASP A 201 -1.77 -20.50 22.98
CA ASP A 201 -3.20 -20.21 22.93
C ASP A 201 -3.65 -19.50 24.23
N ARG A 202 -3.83 -18.19 24.16
CA ARG A 202 -4.51 -17.40 25.20
C ARG A 202 -5.80 -16.82 24.64
N ILE A 203 -6.93 -17.26 25.20
CA ILE A 203 -8.25 -16.70 24.91
C ILE A 203 -8.35 -15.32 25.57
N LEU A 204 -8.28 -14.25 24.78
CA LEU A 204 -8.21 -12.87 25.28
C LEU A 204 -9.57 -12.16 25.37
N SER A 205 -10.65 -12.66 24.74
CA SER A 205 -12.00 -12.09 24.90
C SER A 205 -13.11 -12.99 24.32
N THR A 206 -14.34 -12.89 24.87
CA THR A 206 -15.56 -13.59 24.42
C THR A 206 -16.61 -12.69 23.77
N VAL A 207 -16.28 -11.43 23.49
CA VAL A 207 -17.21 -10.46 22.86
C VAL A 207 -16.80 -10.25 21.41
N HIS A 208 -17.61 -10.76 20.49
CA HIS A 208 -17.46 -10.52 19.06
C HIS A 208 -18.17 -9.22 18.68
N GLU A 209 -17.44 -8.11 18.65
CA GLU A 209 -17.84 -6.96 17.84
C GLU A 209 -17.41 -7.22 16.39
N THR A 210 -18.34 -7.75 15.59
CA THR A 210 -18.18 -7.80 14.13
C THR A 210 -18.42 -6.41 13.55
N THR A 211 -17.37 -5.61 13.47
CA THR A 211 -17.31 -4.52 12.50
C THR A 211 -16.59 -5.01 11.24
N ALA A 212 -17.32 -5.02 10.13
CA ALA A 212 -16.77 -5.35 8.83
C ALA A 212 -15.86 -4.20 8.37
N PHE A 213 -14.55 -4.42 8.39
CA PHE A 213 -13.59 -3.52 7.74
C PHE A 213 -13.65 -3.71 6.23
N LEU A 214 -14.67 -3.16 5.60
CA LEU A 214 -14.64 -2.82 4.18
C LEU A 214 -14.14 -1.38 4.07
N GLN A 215 -12.82 -1.19 4.04
CA GLN A 215 -12.27 0.10 3.62
C GLN A 215 -12.34 0.20 2.10
N VAL A 216 -13.41 0.86 1.67
CA VAL A 216 -13.60 1.33 0.30
C VAL A 216 -12.68 2.53 0.07
N ASN A 217 -11.88 2.43 -1.01
CA ASN A 217 -11.29 3.49 -1.82
C ASN A 217 -10.61 4.66 -1.12
N ASP A 218 -9.29 4.71 -1.21
CA ASP A 218 -8.63 5.61 -2.19
C ASP A 218 -7.12 5.30 -2.22
N LEU A 219 -6.53 5.30 -3.42
CA LEU A 219 -5.27 4.63 -3.83
C LEU A 219 -4.00 5.32 -3.32
N ARG A 220 -4.08 5.96 -2.16
CA ARG A 220 -2.96 6.58 -1.45
C ARG A 220 -3.05 6.12 0.00
N SER A 221 -1.93 5.77 0.62
CA SER A 221 -1.91 5.52 2.06
C SER A 221 -2.50 6.73 2.79
N TYR A 222 -3.21 6.53 3.91
CA TYR A 222 -3.76 7.64 4.70
C TYR A 222 -2.70 8.71 4.97
N ASN A 223 -1.46 8.29 5.24
CA ASN A 223 -0.29 9.14 5.40
C ASN A 223 -0.02 10.03 4.18
N GLU A 224 -0.01 9.47 2.96
CA GLU A 224 0.22 10.23 1.73
C GLU A 224 -0.92 11.23 1.45
N LYS A 225 -2.17 10.90 1.81
CA LYS A 225 -3.30 11.83 1.66
C LYS A 225 -3.17 13.02 2.60
N VAL A 226 -2.88 12.74 3.87
CA VAL A 226 -2.69 13.78 4.89
C VAL A 226 -1.51 14.66 4.52
N GLU A 227 -0.37 14.08 4.15
CA GLU A 227 0.81 14.82 3.74
C GLU A 227 0.56 15.70 2.51
N HIS A 228 -0.05 15.14 1.46
CA HIS A 228 -0.35 15.88 0.24
C HIS A 228 -1.35 17.01 0.49
N TYR A 229 -2.40 16.75 1.27
CA TYR A 229 -3.43 17.76 1.56
C TYR A 229 -2.83 18.93 2.33
N LEU A 230 -2.10 18.65 3.41
CA LEU A 230 -1.51 19.68 4.27
C LEU A 230 -0.48 20.54 3.52
N LYS A 231 0.34 19.94 2.64
CA LYS A 231 1.31 20.68 1.82
C LYS A 231 0.66 21.53 0.73
N THR A 232 -0.50 21.11 0.21
CA THR A 232 -1.21 21.82 -0.87
C THR A 232 -2.10 22.95 -0.35
N HIS A 233 -2.61 22.85 0.88
CA HIS A 233 -3.57 23.78 1.47
C HIS A 233 -2.99 24.57 2.66
N LEU A 234 -1.78 25.11 2.50
CA LEU A 234 -1.14 25.95 3.52
C LEU A 234 -1.91 27.25 3.82
N ASP A 235 -2.79 27.68 2.90
CA ASP A 235 -3.60 28.89 3.03
C ASP A 235 -4.86 28.71 3.88
N GLU A 236 -5.23 27.46 4.22
CA GLU A 236 -6.38 27.18 5.09
C GLU A 236 -6.12 27.73 6.50
N GLU A 237 -7.09 28.41 7.11
CA GLU A 237 -6.87 29.25 8.30
C GLU A 237 -6.19 28.51 9.46
N SER A 238 -6.64 27.30 9.78
CA SER A 238 -6.10 26.49 10.88
C SER A 238 -4.70 25.93 10.58
N ILE A 239 -4.41 25.60 9.31
CA ILE A 239 -3.09 25.13 8.85
C ILE A 239 -2.10 26.30 8.81
N SER A 240 -2.53 27.44 8.25
CA SER A 240 -1.75 28.67 8.18
C SER A 240 -1.37 29.20 9.56
N LYS A 241 -2.28 29.12 10.54
CA LYS A 241 -1.98 29.47 11.94
C LYS A 241 -0.86 28.58 12.51
N LEU A 242 -0.86 27.28 12.22
CA LEU A 242 0.20 26.38 12.67
C LEU A 242 1.54 26.66 12.02
N TYR A 243 1.54 26.90 10.71
CA TYR A 243 2.73 27.23 9.91
C TYR A 243 3.40 28.54 10.38
N HIS A 244 2.61 29.57 10.72
CA HIS A 244 3.11 30.87 11.20
C HIS A 244 3.28 30.97 12.73
N ASN A 245 3.25 29.83 13.44
CA ASN A 245 3.34 29.75 14.91
C ASN A 245 2.33 30.63 15.68
N LYS A 246 1.11 30.79 15.16
CA LYS A 246 0.00 31.46 15.86
C LYS A 246 -0.74 30.49 16.78
N LYS A 247 -1.45 31.03 17.78
CA LYS A 247 -2.28 30.21 18.68
C LYS A 247 -3.52 29.70 17.92
N LEU A 248 -3.87 28.44 18.14
CA LEU A 248 -5.12 27.85 17.65
C LEU A 248 -6.28 28.24 18.58
N THR A 249 -7.47 28.46 18.00
CA THR A 249 -8.73 28.53 18.74
C THR A 249 -9.39 27.15 18.81
N SER A 250 -10.40 26.99 19.65
CA SER A 250 -11.19 25.75 19.72
C SER A 250 -11.84 25.41 18.37
N ASP A 251 -12.28 26.42 17.62
CA ASP A 251 -12.87 26.23 16.29
C ASP A 251 -11.82 25.72 15.28
N ASP A 252 -10.58 26.20 15.36
CA ASP A 252 -9.48 25.71 14.51
C ASP A 252 -9.16 24.24 14.79
N MET A 253 -9.22 23.82 16.06
CA MET A 253 -9.00 22.43 16.44
C MET A 253 -10.08 21.51 15.90
N LEU A 254 -11.36 21.92 16.03
CA LEU A 254 -12.49 21.18 15.45
C LEU A 254 -12.41 21.08 13.93
N ALA A 255 -11.94 22.14 13.25
CA ALA A 255 -11.72 22.12 11.81
C ALA A 255 -10.66 21.09 11.40
N LEU A 256 -9.53 21.04 12.11
CA LEU A 256 -8.46 20.07 11.87
C LEU A 256 -8.90 18.63 12.17
N GLU A 257 -9.70 18.41 13.22
CA GLU A 257 -10.29 17.11 13.53
C GLU A 257 -11.21 16.61 12.42
N LYS A 258 -12.15 17.45 11.97
CA LYS A 258 -13.04 17.11 10.84
C LYS A 258 -12.27 16.84 9.56
N LEU A 259 -11.24 17.64 9.30
CA LEU A 259 -10.37 17.43 8.15
C LEU A 259 -9.72 16.04 8.17
N LEU A 260 -9.11 15.65 9.29
CA LEU A 260 -8.37 14.40 9.42
C LEU A 260 -9.25 13.15 9.59
N TRP A 261 -10.41 13.28 10.23
CA TRP A 261 -11.28 12.16 10.61
C TRP A 261 -12.57 12.03 9.79
N GLU A 262 -12.94 13.02 8.97
CA GLU A 262 -14.12 12.95 8.10
C GLU A 262 -13.75 13.15 6.63
N LYS A 263 -12.85 14.10 6.31
CA LYS A 263 -12.53 14.45 4.91
C LYS A 263 -11.40 13.60 4.31
N LEU A 264 -10.34 13.29 5.08
CA LEU A 264 -9.15 12.59 4.59
C LEU A 264 -9.11 11.09 4.93
N GLY A 265 -9.85 10.67 5.95
CA GLY A 265 -9.95 9.29 6.41
C GLY A 265 -10.83 9.21 7.65
N SER A 266 -10.70 8.17 8.46
CA SER A 266 -11.45 8.00 9.71
C SER A 266 -10.58 8.22 10.96
N LYS A 267 -11.22 8.43 12.11
CA LYS A 267 -10.52 8.47 13.42
C LYS A 267 -9.73 7.19 13.71
N ALA A 268 -10.21 6.03 13.25
CA ALA A 268 -9.51 4.76 13.41
C ALA A 268 -8.23 4.70 12.56
N ASP A 269 -8.25 5.27 11.35
CA ASP A 269 -7.06 5.37 10.49
C ASP A 269 -6.00 6.26 11.15
N TYR A 270 -6.42 7.39 11.71
CA TYR A 270 -5.56 8.28 12.47
C TYR A 270 -4.86 7.55 13.63
N GLN A 271 -5.61 6.78 14.43
CA GLN A 271 -5.07 6.05 15.57
C GLN A 271 -4.12 4.92 15.14
N SER A 272 -4.45 4.21 14.07
CA SER A 272 -3.63 3.13 13.52
C SER A 272 -2.28 3.63 12.98
N HIS A 273 -2.26 4.80 12.36
CA HIS A 273 -1.05 5.34 11.73
C HIS A 273 -0.21 6.28 12.63
N TYR A 274 -0.83 6.94 13.61
CA TYR A 274 -0.18 8.00 14.39
C TYR A 274 -0.24 7.83 15.91
N GLU A 275 -0.71 6.68 16.43
CA GLU A 275 -0.58 6.28 17.85
C GLU A 275 -0.99 7.40 18.87
N ASN A 276 -2.14 8.04 18.66
CA ASN A 276 -2.65 9.16 19.50
C ASN A 276 -1.74 10.40 19.57
N LYS A 277 -0.89 10.64 18.57
CA LYS A 277 -0.15 11.92 18.46
C LYS A 277 -1.13 13.10 18.44
N ALA A 278 -0.79 14.20 19.10
CA ALA A 278 -1.60 15.42 19.07
C ALA A 278 -1.67 15.99 17.64
N ILE A 279 -2.87 16.40 17.20
CA ILE A 279 -3.12 16.89 15.83
C ILE A 279 -2.22 18.08 15.47
N PRO A 280 -2.06 19.13 16.31
CA PRO A 280 -1.19 20.26 16.00
C PRO A 280 0.27 19.86 15.79
N ARG A 281 0.73 18.83 16.54
CA ARG A 281 2.08 18.29 16.43
C ARG A 281 2.29 17.58 15.09
N LEU A 282 1.34 16.71 14.71
CA LEU A 282 1.40 16.00 13.44
C LEU A 282 1.46 16.97 12.27
N VAL A 283 0.58 17.97 12.26
CA VAL A 283 0.52 18.94 11.16
C VAL A 283 1.84 19.67 11.00
N ARG A 284 2.46 20.12 12.11
CA ARG A 284 3.78 20.78 12.09
C ARG A 284 4.93 19.88 11.65
N GLU A 285 4.90 18.61 12.01
CA GLU A 285 5.91 17.65 11.56
C GLU A 285 5.87 17.46 10.04
N ILE A 286 4.70 17.65 9.42
CA ILE A 286 4.49 17.47 7.98
C ILE A 286 4.79 18.75 7.19
N ILE A 287 4.35 19.92 7.68
CA ILE A 287 4.46 21.19 6.95
C ILE A 287 5.67 22.04 7.37
N GLY A 288 6.29 21.71 8.51
CA GLY A 288 7.36 22.51 9.10
C GLY A 288 6.86 23.81 9.75
N LEU A 289 7.77 24.77 9.89
CA LEU A 289 7.48 26.11 10.40
C LEU A 289 7.97 27.18 9.43
N ASP A 290 7.20 28.25 9.28
CA ASP A 290 7.62 29.39 8.47
C ASP A 290 8.93 30.01 8.98
N ARG A 291 9.89 30.20 8.06
CA ARG A 291 11.22 30.71 8.36
C ARG A 291 11.19 32.16 8.87
N GLU A 292 10.32 33.01 8.34
CA GLU A 292 10.21 34.39 8.83
C GLU A 292 9.68 34.43 10.26
N SER A 293 8.68 33.61 10.54
CA SER A 293 8.09 33.44 11.87
C SER A 293 9.12 32.90 12.87
N ALA A 294 9.91 31.90 12.49
CA ALA A 294 11.00 31.37 13.29
C ALA A 294 12.08 32.44 13.56
N ASN A 295 12.55 33.13 12.53
CA ASN A 295 13.54 34.20 12.65
C ASN A 295 13.05 35.35 13.53
N ARG A 296 11.77 35.72 13.45
CA ARG A 296 11.18 36.77 14.28
C ARG A 296 11.23 36.41 15.76
N ILE A 297 10.96 35.15 16.10
CA ILE A 297 11.00 34.64 17.46
C ILE A 297 12.43 34.60 18.01
N PHE A 298 13.39 34.20 17.19
CA PHE A 298 14.81 34.14 17.58
C PHE A 298 15.60 35.43 17.30
N SER A 299 14.97 36.47 16.76
CA SER A 299 15.60 37.74 16.34
C SER A 299 16.43 38.38 17.45
N LYS A 300 15.96 38.31 18.69
CA LYS A 300 16.66 38.82 19.87
C LYS A 300 18.05 38.21 20.05
N PHE A 301 18.25 36.94 19.66
CA PHE A 301 19.55 36.26 19.75
C PHE A 301 20.35 36.37 18.46
N LEU A 302 19.69 36.42 17.30
CA LEU A 302 20.36 36.58 16.02
C LEU A 302 21.01 37.97 15.87
N SER A 303 20.47 38.97 16.56
CA SER A 303 20.96 40.36 16.56
C SER A 303 21.64 40.77 17.87
N ASP A 304 21.89 39.84 18.80
CA ASP A 304 22.54 40.15 20.09
C ASP A 304 24.05 40.31 19.88
N GLU A 305 24.58 41.53 20.10
CA GLU A 305 26.01 41.82 20.04
C GLU A 305 26.82 41.07 21.11
N ASN A 306 26.17 40.51 22.14
CA ASN A 306 26.82 39.75 23.20
C ASN A 306 27.05 38.27 22.84
N LEU A 307 26.54 37.79 21.71
CA LEU A 307 26.74 36.41 21.25
C LEU A 307 27.91 36.31 20.27
N ASN A 308 28.75 35.29 20.46
CA ASN A 308 29.85 35.03 19.55
C ASN A 308 29.37 34.30 18.27
N ALA A 309 30.20 34.30 17.23
CA ALA A 309 29.86 33.71 15.94
C ALA A 309 29.46 32.22 16.00
N ARG A 310 30.03 31.44 16.94
CA ARG A 310 29.66 30.03 17.13
C ARG A 310 28.27 29.88 17.76
N GLN A 311 27.93 30.72 18.74
CA GLN A 311 26.62 30.74 19.38
C GLN A 311 25.53 31.20 18.42
N ILE A 312 25.80 32.22 17.60
CA ILE A 312 24.86 32.67 16.55
C ILE A 312 24.61 31.56 15.54
N SER A 313 25.66 30.83 15.13
CA SER A 313 25.54 29.70 14.20
C SER A 313 24.74 28.55 14.80
N PHE A 314 24.87 28.30 16.10
CA PHE A 314 24.05 27.32 16.83
C PHE A 314 22.57 27.72 16.87
N VAL A 315 22.26 29.00 17.11
CA VAL A 315 20.88 29.51 17.06
C VAL A 315 20.30 29.40 15.65
N LYS A 316 21.08 29.68 14.61
CA LYS A 316 20.66 29.46 13.22
C LYS A 316 20.34 28.00 12.94
N LEU A 317 21.18 27.07 13.43
CA LEU A 317 20.92 25.64 13.31
C LEU A 317 19.62 25.22 14.03
N ILE A 318 19.31 25.82 15.18
CA ILE A 318 18.02 25.62 15.86
C ILE A 318 16.86 26.10 14.98
N VAL A 319 16.99 27.28 14.38
CA VAL A 319 15.98 27.84 13.48
C VAL A 319 15.76 26.92 12.27
N ASP A 320 16.84 26.50 11.60
CA ASP A 320 16.76 25.63 10.44
C ASP A 320 16.12 24.28 10.78
N TYR A 321 16.48 23.69 11.93
CA TYR A 321 15.89 22.45 12.40
C TYR A 321 14.37 22.59 12.67
N ILE A 322 13.95 23.67 13.32
CA ILE A 322 12.53 23.92 13.63
C ILE A 322 11.73 24.22 12.35
N VAL A 323 12.34 24.92 11.38
CA VAL A 323 11.71 25.19 10.08
C VAL A 323 11.45 23.89 9.32
N GLU A 324 12.39 22.95 9.34
CA GLU A 324 12.24 21.67 8.63
C GLU A 324 11.34 20.66 9.38
N ASN A 325 11.49 20.54 10.71
CA ASN A 325 10.84 19.49 11.49
C ASN A 325 9.59 19.97 12.24
N GLY A 326 9.32 21.29 12.26
CA GLY A 326 8.15 21.91 12.91
C GLY A 326 8.19 21.96 14.45
N PHE A 327 9.05 21.17 15.10
CA PHE A 327 9.28 21.17 16.55
C PHE A 327 10.73 20.78 16.88
N LEU A 328 11.15 21.04 18.11
CA LEU A 328 12.47 20.62 18.60
C LEU A 328 12.38 20.15 20.04
N GLU A 329 12.59 18.85 20.29
CA GLU A 329 12.68 18.32 21.64
C GLU A 329 14.05 18.64 22.26
N THR A 330 14.07 18.99 23.54
CA THR A 330 15.31 19.36 24.26
C THR A 330 16.37 18.25 24.23
N LYS A 331 15.96 16.99 24.11
CA LYS A 331 16.84 15.83 23.94
C LYS A 331 17.61 15.82 22.62
N VAL A 332 17.10 16.46 21.57
CA VAL A 332 17.75 16.52 20.25
C VAL A 332 18.96 17.45 20.29
N LEU A 333 19.00 18.42 21.21
CA LEU A 333 20.15 19.32 21.39
C LEU A 333 21.44 18.60 21.80
N THR A 334 21.37 17.34 22.25
CA THR A 334 22.54 16.51 22.57
C THR A 334 22.91 15.51 21.47
N GLN A 335 22.16 15.51 20.36
CA GLN A 335 22.35 14.64 19.19
C GLN A 335 22.90 15.45 18.00
N GLU A 336 23.31 14.77 16.92
CA GLU A 336 23.66 15.45 15.66
C GLU A 336 22.39 16.10 15.06
N PRO A 337 22.47 17.28 14.40
CA PRO A 337 23.66 18.07 14.05
C PRO A 337 24.14 19.03 15.16
N PHE A 338 23.47 19.07 16.32
CA PHE A 338 23.82 20.00 17.41
C PHE A 338 25.10 19.60 18.14
N LYS A 339 25.35 18.30 18.24
CA LYS A 339 26.56 17.72 18.85
C LYS A 339 27.85 18.15 18.15
N SER A 340 27.81 18.51 16.86
CA SER A 340 28.99 18.99 16.12
C SER A 340 29.54 20.32 16.66
N TYR A 341 28.72 21.10 17.40
CA TYR A 341 29.14 22.31 18.10
C TYR A 341 29.73 22.06 19.51
N GLY A 342 29.82 20.78 19.93
CA GLY A 342 30.24 20.38 21.26
C GLY A 342 29.08 20.33 22.26
N SER A 343 29.40 20.19 23.55
CA SER A 343 28.35 20.23 24.59
C SER A 343 27.71 21.62 24.63
N VAL A 344 26.39 21.68 24.52
CA VAL A 344 25.60 22.92 24.61
C VAL A 344 25.92 23.70 25.91
N GLN A 345 26.25 22.99 26.99
CA GLN A 345 26.65 23.58 28.27
C GLN A 345 28.03 24.27 28.20
N LEU A 346 28.95 23.73 27.39
CA LEU A 346 30.27 24.35 27.15
C LEU A 346 30.14 25.57 26.22
N LEU A 347 29.25 25.50 25.22
CA LEU A 347 29.02 26.61 24.27
C LEU A 347 28.47 27.87 24.96
N PHE A 348 27.69 27.72 26.03
CA PHE A 348 27.09 28.80 26.81
C PHE A 348 27.61 28.87 28.26
N GLN A 349 28.82 28.36 28.54
CA GLN A 349 29.37 28.23 29.90
C GLN A 349 29.35 29.54 30.70
N HIS A 350 29.60 30.68 30.05
CA HIS A 350 29.62 32.01 30.68
C HIS A 350 28.30 32.79 30.49
N GLN A 351 27.29 32.19 29.84
CA GLN A 351 26.03 32.84 29.45
C GLN A 351 24.83 31.87 29.62
N LEU A 352 24.81 31.11 30.72
CA LEU A 352 23.71 30.19 31.06
C LEU A 352 22.32 30.82 31.07
N PRO A 353 22.11 32.10 31.47
CA PRO A 353 20.81 32.75 31.35
C PRO A 353 20.31 32.84 29.90
N VAL A 354 21.22 33.03 28.94
CA VAL A 354 20.87 33.11 27.51
C VAL A 354 20.42 31.74 27.00
N LEU A 355 21.13 30.67 27.37
CA LEU A 355 20.73 29.30 27.04
C LEU A 355 19.34 28.95 27.61
N ARG A 356 19.05 29.36 28.86
CA ARG A 356 17.72 29.17 29.45
C ARG A 356 16.63 29.88 28.66
N ASN A 357 16.87 31.11 28.22
CA ASN A 357 15.90 31.85 27.40
C ASN A 357 15.67 31.18 26.04
N ILE A 358 16.71 30.64 25.41
CA ILE A 358 16.58 29.88 24.14
C ILE A 358 15.71 28.63 24.36
N VAL A 359 15.96 27.87 25.43
CA VAL A 359 15.17 26.66 25.75
C VAL A 359 13.71 27.03 26.08
N GLN A 360 13.47 28.11 26.83
CA GLN A 360 12.10 28.59 27.12
C GLN A 360 11.33 28.97 25.85
N ILE A 361 12.03 29.54 24.86
CA ILE A 361 11.42 29.88 23.57
C ILE A 361 11.11 28.62 22.75
N ILE A 362 11.99 27.63 22.77
CA ILE A 362 11.74 26.32 22.16
C ILE A 362 10.50 25.67 22.81
N GLU A 363 10.41 25.68 24.15
CA GLU A 363 9.23 25.18 24.87
C GLU A 363 7.97 25.96 24.53
N LEU A 364 8.04 27.29 24.38
CA LEU A 364 6.90 28.11 23.97
C LEU A 364 6.41 27.75 22.55
N ILE A 365 7.33 27.48 21.62
CA ILE A 365 7.01 27.02 20.27
C ILE A 365 6.37 25.63 20.33
N ASN A 366 6.97 24.70 21.09
CA ASN A 366 6.47 23.33 21.25
C ASN A 366 5.10 23.29 21.94
N ASN A 367 4.85 24.13 22.94
CA ASN A 367 3.55 24.20 23.63
C ASN A 367 2.44 24.68 22.69
N ARG A 368 2.76 25.46 21.66
CA ARG A 368 1.81 25.81 20.59
C ARG A 368 1.55 24.66 19.61
N ALA A 369 2.36 23.60 19.67
CA ALA A 369 2.16 22.32 18.96
C ALA A 369 1.60 21.21 19.87
N GLY A 370 1.55 21.44 21.19
CA GLY A 370 1.00 20.51 22.18
C GLY A 370 -0.53 20.63 22.27
N GLU A 371 -1.17 19.67 22.94
CA GLU A 371 -2.60 19.70 23.20
C GLU A 371 -3.01 21.06 23.81
N ALA A 372 -4.09 21.64 23.27
CA ALA A 372 -4.79 22.68 24.01
C ALA A 372 -5.35 22.01 25.27
N ALA A 373 -4.84 22.43 26.43
CA ALA A 373 -5.37 22.03 27.72
C ALA A 373 -6.84 22.46 27.88
#